data_AF-A0A2H0DQK6-F1
#
_entry.id   AF-A0A2H0DQK6-F1
#
_cell.length_a   1.000
_cell.length_b   1.000
_cell.length_c   1.000
_cell.angle_alpha   90.00
_cell.angle_beta   90.00
_cell.angle_gamma   90.00
#
_symmetry.space_group_name_H-M   'P 1'
#
loop_
_entity.id
_entity.type
_entity.pdbx_description
1 polymer ?
#
loop_
_entity_poly.entity_id
_entity_poly.type
_entity_poly.pdbx_seq_one_letter_code
_entity_poly.pdbx_strand_id
1 'polypeptide(L)'
;MPPRKHEPVYYADYLGLDSLLGAQRPKSAVSGKAAHDEMLFIVVHQVYELWFKQILHELGSVLADFAGPVVDERAVGVAVARLGRVGEIQKILIAQLSVLETMTPLDFLDFRDYLTPASGFQSFQFRLIEDALGLAQARRVRLDETPYYSRLSKEHQDLIKAGHERPSLFSLVEAWLERTPFVGLGDFDFWKAYAGAVDAMLSGDEAIIRENPTLGEAEREQELQELGKTRESFDSLLDARKFETLRTEGVWRMSQKALLAALFVHLYRDQPILHLPFRLLEALVEIDENFSIWRYRHAIMVHRMIGTKIGTGGSSGHQYLKRTAETHRVFMDFFQLSTFLIPRSARPELPREVERALGFVHGG
;
A
#
# COMPACT_ATOMS: atom_id res chain seq x y z
N MET A 1 -0.08 -36.58 29.78
CA MET A 1 1.16 -36.97 29.06
C MET A 1 2.32 -36.18 29.66
N PRO A 2 3.48 -36.80 29.94
CA PRO A 2 4.66 -36.03 30.32
C PRO A 2 5.09 -35.15 29.13
N PRO A 3 5.61 -33.94 29.36
CA PRO A 3 6.08 -33.09 28.28
C PRO A 3 7.22 -33.79 27.54
N ARG A 4 7.11 -33.90 26.20
CA ARG A 4 8.23 -34.36 25.36
C ARG A 4 9.40 -33.42 25.62
N LYS A 5 10.51 -33.94 26.16
CA LYS A 5 11.77 -33.18 26.22
C LYS A 5 12.20 -32.92 24.77
N HIS A 6 12.12 -31.67 24.33
CA HIS A 6 12.65 -31.27 23.04
C HIS A 6 14.17 -31.44 23.02
N GLU A 7 14.72 -31.88 21.90
CA GLU A 7 16.17 -31.97 21.71
C GLU A 7 16.80 -30.56 21.81
N PRO A 8 18.00 -30.43 22.39
CA PRO A 8 18.70 -29.15 22.47
C PRO A 8 19.04 -28.65 21.07
N VAL A 9 18.71 -27.39 20.80
CA VAL A 9 18.91 -26.73 19.51
C VAL A 9 20.18 -25.86 19.57
N TYR A 10 21.10 -26.03 18.62
CA TYR A 10 22.28 -25.18 18.48
C TYR A 10 21.97 -23.96 17.59
N TYR A 11 22.44 -22.78 18.00
CA TYR A 11 22.09 -21.50 17.39
C TYR A 11 22.48 -21.40 15.91
N ALA A 12 23.70 -21.82 15.56
CA ALA A 12 24.20 -21.73 14.19
C ALA A 12 23.41 -22.64 13.24
N ASP A 13 23.05 -23.84 13.71
CA ASP A 13 22.28 -24.81 12.94
C ASP A 13 20.84 -24.33 12.73
N TYR A 14 20.22 -23.78 13.78
CA TYR A 14 18.85 -23.25 13.72
C TYR A 14 18.70 -22.10 12.72
N LEU A 15 19.69 -21.19 12.68
CA LEU A 15 19.68 -20.06 11.76
C LEU A 15 20.30 -20.38 10.39
N GLY A 16 20.89 -21.55 10.22
CA GLY A 16 21.60 -21.94 8.99
C GLY A 16 22.78 -21.01 8.67
N LEU A 17 23.57 -20.61 9.69
CA LEU A 17 24.61 -19.58 9.54
C LEU A 17 25.70 -19.96 8.55
N ASP A 18 26.03 -21.25 8.40
CA ASP A 18 27.02 -21.69 7.41
C ASP A 18 26.59 -21.35 5.98
N SER A 19 25.29 -21.47 5.68
CA SER A 19 24.75 -21.08 4.37
C SER A 19 24.63 -19.57 4.24
N LEU A 20 24.11 -18.90 5.29
CA LEU A 20 23.87 -17.47 5.28
C LEU A 20 25.17 -16.65 5.17
N LEU A 21 26.16 -16.97 6.01
CA LEU A 21 27.46 -16.29 6.09
C LEU A 21 28.48 -16.83 5.07
N GLY A 22 28.12 -17.87 4.31
CA GLY A 22 28.91 -18.40 3.18
C GLY A 22 28.46 -17.89 1.80
N ALA A 23 27.41 -17.06 1.75
CA ALA A 23 26.78 -16.63 0.50
C ALA A 23 27.43 -15.40 -0.15
N GLN A 24 28.33 -14.69 0.55
CA GLN A 24 28.92 -13.44 0.06
C GLN A 24 30.11 -13.73 -0.87
N ARG A 25 29.93 -13.50 -2.18
CA ARG A 25 30.96 -13.79 -3.21
C ARG A 25 31.20 -12.58 -4.11
N PRO A 26 32.08 -11.64 -3.72
CA PRO A 26 32.44 -10.47 -4.53
C PRO A 26 33.00 -10.87 -5.91
N LYS A 27 32.46 -10.29 -6.99
CA LYS A 27 32.91 -10.52 -8.36
C LYS A 27 34.24 -9.84 -8.65
N SER A 28 34.47 -8.65 -8.10
CA SER A 28 35.73 -7.90 -8.27
C SER A 28 36.95 -8.69 -7.77
N ALA A 29 36.78 -9.45 -6.68
CA ALA A 29 37.82 -10.31 -6.13
C ALA A 29 38.21 -11.45 -7.08
N VAL A 30 37.26 -11.97 -7.86
CA VAL A 30 37.50 -13.02 -8.86
C VAL A 30 38.22 -12.46 -10.10
N SER A 31 37.98 -11.17 -10.41
CA SER A 31 38.53 -10.49 -11.59
C SER A 31 39.90 -9.82 -11.37
N GLY A 32 40.50 -9.97 -10.18
CA GLY A 32 41.90 -9.60 -9.90
C GLY A 32 42.13 -8.22 -9.27
N LYS A 33 41.13 -7.35 -9.20
CA LYS A 33 41.16 -6.10 -8.41
C LYS A 33 39.94 -6.06 -7.49
N ALA A 34 40.12 -6.54 -6.26
CA ALA A 34 39.06 -6.54 -5.25
C ALA A 34 38.65 -5.10 -4.90
N ALA A 35 37.36 -4.81 -5.04
CA ALA A 35 36.73 -3.61 -4.52
C ALA A 35 36.17 -3.91 -3.12
N HIS A 36 36.60 -3.14 -2.12
CA HIS A 36 36.21 -3.37 -0.73
C HIS A 36 34.70 -3.26 -0.52
N ASP A 37 34.09 -2.19 -1.06
CA ASP A 37 32.68 -1.86 -0.87
C ASP A 37 31.70 -2.79 -1.61
N GLU A 38 32.19 -3.70 -2.47
CA GLU A 38 31.33 -4.72 -3.08
C GLU A 38 30.72 -5.65 -2.01
N MET A 39 31.46 -5.93 -0.92
CA MET A 39 30.93 -6.71 0.21
C MET A 39 29.73 -6.02 0.85
N LEU A 40 29.83 -4.70 1.10
CA LEU A 40 28.74 -3.88 1.63
C LEU A 40 27.53 -3.93 0.69
N PHE A 41 27.76 -3.77 -0.61
CA PHE A 41 26.72 -3.87 -1.63
C PHE A 41 25.99 -5.21 -1.56
N ILE A 42 26.72 -6.33 -1.50
CA ILE A 42 26.13 -7.67 -1.40
C ILE A 42 25.32 -7.83 -0.11
N VAL A 43 25.89 -7.51 1.05
CA VAL A 43 25.24 -7.70 2.36
C VAL A 43 23.95 -6.89 2.45
N VAL A 44 23.97 -5.62 2.02
CA VAL A 44 22.77 -4.77 2.02
C VAL A 44 21.65 -5.40 1.19
N HIS A 45 21.94 -5.89 -0.03
CA HIS A 45 20.94 -6.52 -0.89
C HIS A 45 20.45 -7.86 -0.34
N GLN A 46 21.33 -8.65 0.28
CA GLN A 46 20.93 -9.90 0.94
C GLN A 46 19.98 -9.64 2.12
N VAL A 47 20.24 -8.62 2.93
CA VAL A 47 19.35 -8.22 4.03
C VAL A 47 18.01 -7.73 3.49
N TYR A 48 17.97 -6.98 2.38
CA TYR A 48 16.72 -6.65 1.68
C TYR A 48 15.92 -7.90 1.32
N GLU A 49 16.56 -8.89 0.69
CA GLU A 49 15.88 -10.12 0.27
C GLU A 49 15.40 -10.98 1.45
N LEU A 50 16.09 -10.95 2.60
CA LEU A 50 15.60 -11.58 3.84
C LEU A 50 14.35 -10.87 4.36
N TRP A 51 14.33 -9.54 4.36
CA TRP A 51 13.14 -8.77 4.77
C TRP A 51 11.99 -8.92 3.77
N PHE A 52 12.26 -8.98 2.47
CA PHE A 52 11.23 -9.26 1.47
C PHE A 52 10.60 -10.63 1.67
N LYS A 53 11.40 -11.65 2.02
CA LYS A 53 10.88 -12.97 2.41
C LYS A 53 9.97 -12.89 3.62
N GLN A 54 10.34 -12.10 4.64
CA GLN A 54 9.49 -11.90 5.82
C GLN A 54 8.19 -11.18 5.47
N ILE A 55 8.24 -10.13 4.65
CA ILE A 55 7.03 -9.42 4.18
C ILE A 55 6.10 -10.39 3.43
N LEU A 56 6.65 -11.20 2.51
CA LEU A 56 5.87 -12.22 1.80
C LEU A 56 5.26 -13.27 2.73
N HIS A 57 5.94 -13.63 3.81
CA HIS A 57 5.41 -14.53 4.83
C HIS A 57 4.21 -13.91 5.56
N GLU A 58 4.30 -12.65 5.97
CA GLU A 58 3.18 -11.94 6.60
C GLU A 58 2.00 -11.78 5.65
N LEU A 59 2.27 -11.29 4.42
CA LEU A 59 1.25 -11.09 3.39
C LEU A 59 0.58 -12.41 3.02
N GLY A 60 1.35 -13.48 2.84
CA GLY A 60 0.81 -14.80 2.54
C GLY A 60 -0.18 -15.30 3.59
N SER A 61 0.10 -15.01 4.86
CA SER A 61 -0.81 -15.37 5.94
C SER A 61 -2.09 -14.51 5.95
N VAL A 62 -1.98 -13.20 5.69
CA VAL A 62 -3.15 -12.32 5.61
C VAL A 62 -4.03 -12.66 4.40
N LEU A 63 -3.42 -12.94 3.25
CA LEU A 63 -4.13 -13.38 2.05
C LEU A 63 -4.92 -14.66 2.32
N ALA A 64 -4.33 -15.63 3.03
CA ALA A 64 -5.00 -16.87 3.40
C ALA A 64 -6.22 -16.63 4.31
N ASP A 65 -6.07 -15.74 5.30
CA ASP A 65 -7.14 -15.39 6.25
C ASP A 65 -8.32 -14.67 5.56
N PHE A 66 -8.06 -13.93 4.48
CA PHE A 66 -9.07 -13.16 3.75
C PHE A 66 -9.65 -13.86 2.50
N ALA A 67 -9.08 -15.00 2.08
CA ALA A 67 -9.48 -15.69 0.85
C ALA A 67 -10.87 -16.35 0.91
N GLY A 68 -11.39 -16.59 2.12
CA GLY A 68 -12.69 -17.23 2.33
C GLY A 68 -13.89 -16.29 2.07
N PRO A 69 -15.11 -16.85 1.88
CA PRO A 69 -16.33 -16.06 1.76
C PRO A 69 -16.69 -15.31 3.05
N VAL A 70 -16.19 -15.80 4.19
CA VAL A 70 -16.34 -15.19 5.51
C VAL A 70 -14.95 -14.96 6.08
N VAL A 71 -14.70 -13.74 6.56
CA VAL A 71 -13.51 -13.39 7.32
C VAL A 71 -13.89 -13.41 8.80
N ASP A 72 -13.20 -14.24 9.59
CA ASP A 72 -13.38 -14.24 11.04
C ASP A 72 -12.86 -12.91 11.60
N GLU A 73 -13.64 -12.23 12.43
CA GLU A 73 -13.25 -10.94 13.04
C GLU A 73 -11.95 -11.07 13.85
N ARG A 74 -11.69 -12.26 14.42
CA ARG A 74 -10.42 -12.55 15.11
C ARG A 74 -9.23 -12.47 14.14
N ALA A 75 -9.42 -12.85 12.89
CA ALA A 75 -8.40 -12.78 11.86
C ALA A 75 -8.11 -11.34 11.43
N VAL A 76 -9.08 -10.41 11.54
CA VAL A 76 -8.86 -8.97 11.29
C VAL A 76 -7.84 -8.42 12.28
N GLY A 77 -7.96 -8.73 13.57
CA GLY A 77 -6.98 -8.33 14.58
C GLY A 77 -5.58 -8.88 14.32
N VAL A 78 -5.48 -10.13 13.88
CA VAL A 78 -4.21 -10.75 13.48
C VAL A 78 -3.64 -10.07 12.24
N ALA A 79 -4.48 -9.77 11.24
CA ALA A 79 -4.05 -9.07 10.02
C ALA A 79 -3.52 -7.67 10.34
N VAL A 80 -4.19 -6.90 11.21
CA VAL A 80 -3.70 -5.60 11.69
C VAL A 80 -2.31 -5.74 12.31
N ALA A 81 -2.10 -6.74 13.18
CA ALA A 81 -0.80 -6.96 13.81
C ALA A 81 0.30 -7.33 12.79
N ARG A 82 -0.02 -8.17 11.81
CA ARG A 82 0.93 -8.61 10.76
C ARG A 82 1.25 -7.49 9.77
N LEU A 83 0.25 -6.73 9.32
CA LEU A 83 0.47 -5.57 8.45
C LEU A 83 1.21 -4.44 9.17
N GLY A 84 0.93 -4.24 10.47
CA GLY A 84 1.74 -3.35 11.31
C GLY A 84 3.21 -3.78 11.36
N ARG A 85 3.48 -5.09 11.45
CA ARG A 85 4.86 -5.62 11.34
C ARG A 85 5.48 -5.36 9.97
N VAL A 86 4.71 -5.48 8.88
CA VAL A 86 5.19 -5.10 7.53
C VAL A 86 5.60 -3.62 7.51
N GLY A 87 4.80 -2.73 8.11
CA GLY A 87 5.14 -1.31 8.27
C GLY A 87 6.46 -1.08 8.99
N GLU A 88 6.70 -1.76 10.11
CA GLU A 88 7.97 -1.68 10.85
C GLU A 88 9.16 -2.21 10.03
N ILE A 89 8.97 -3.31 9.29
CA ILE A 89 10.02 -3.82 8.39
C ILE A 89 10.34 -2.77 7.32
N GLN A 90 9.35 -2.11 6.72
CA GLN A 90 9.59 -1.07 5.71
C GLN A 90 10.35 0.13 6.28
N LYS A 91 10.13 0.52 7.54
CA LYS A 91 10.92 1.56 8.21
C LYS A 91 12.40 1.18 8.28
N ILE A 92 12.71 -0.09 8.56
CA ILE A 92 14.07 -0.64 8.51
C ILE A 92 14.62 -0.59 7.07
N LEU A 93 13.82 -1.00 6.07
CA LEU A 93 14.22 -0.95 4.67
C LEU A 93 14.62 0.48 4.23
N ILE A 94 13.85 1.48 4.66
CA ILE A 94 14.15 2.89 4.38
C ILE A 94 15.44 3.33 5.08
N ALA A 95 15.58 3.04 6.38
CA ALA A 95 16.74 3.43 7.16
C ALA A 95 18.04 2.78 6.68
N GLN A 96 17.98 1.53 6.22
CA GLN A 96 19.14 0.79 5.72
C GLN A 96 19.77 1.42 4.47
N LEU A 97 19.04 2.24 3.70
CA LEU A 97 19.65 3.01 2.60
C LEU A 97 20.82 3.87 3.08
N SER A 98 20.75 4.40 4.31
CA SER A 98 21.83 5.23 4.85
C SER A 98 23.11 4.45 5.16
N VAL A 99 23.03 3.12 5.31
CA VAL A 99 24.21 2.25 5.36
C VAL A 99 24.86 2.12 3.98
N LEU A 100 24.08 2.02 2.91
CA LEU A 100 24.62 1.96 1.54
C LEU A 100 25.13 3.33 1.06
N GLU A 101 24.56 4.43 1.57
CA GLU A 101 24.98 5.81 1.28
C GLU A 101 26.36 6.20 1.85
N THR A 102 27.00 5.31 2.64
CA THR A 102 28.40 5.48 3.08
C THR A 102 29.41 5.12 2.00
N MET A 103 29.03 4.29 1.03
CA MET A 103 29.84 3.99 -0.16
C MET A 103 29.91 5.22 -1.06
N THR A 104 31.10 5.59 -1.53
CA THR A 104 31.23 6.73 -2.45
C THR A 104 30.89 6.34 -3.89
N PRO A 105 30.49 7.28 -4.76
CA PRO A 105 30.31 6.99 -6.17
C PRO A 105 31.58 6.48 -6.86
N LEU A 106 32.78 6.88 -6.39
CA LEU A 106 34.04 6.40 -6.94
C LEU A 106 34.29 4.93 -6.58
N ASP A 107 34.05 4.55 -5.32
CA ASP A 107 34.18 3.16 -4.86
C ASP A 107 33.15 2.26 -5.56
N PHE A 108 31.94 2.77 -5.81
CA PHE A 108 30.94 2.05 -6.60
C PHE A 108 31.41 1.79 -8.04
N LEU A 109 32.07 2.75 -8.68
CA LEU A 109 32.57 2.59 -10.05
C LEU A 109 33.67 1.53 -10.16
N ASP A 110 34.43 1.24 -9.10
CA ASP A 110 35.47 0.21 -9.10
C ASP A 110 34.93 -1.21 -9.32
N PHE A 111 33.64 -1.48 -9.06
CA PHE A 111 33.03 -2.80 -9.27
C PHE A 111 31.74 -2.82 -10.08
N ARG A 112 31.18 -1.65 -10.44
CA ARG A 112 29.92 -1.54 -11.19
C ARG A 112 29.89 -2.38 -12.47
N ASP A 113 31.00 -2.46 -13.19
CA ASP A 113 31.04 -3.14 -14.49
C ASP A 113 30.85 -4.66 -14.37
N TYR A 114 31.23 -5.26 -13.23
CA TYR A 114 31.00 -6.68 -12.94
C TYR A 114 29.52 -7.03 -12.70
N LEU A 115 28.68 -6.03 -12.48
CA LEU A 115 27.26 -6.21 -12.22
C LEU A 115 26.42 -6.26 -13.49
N THR A 116 26.94 -5.91 -14.67
CA THR A 116 26.14 -5.91 -15.90
C THR A 116 25.87 -7.35 -16.38
N PRO A 117 24.61 -7.74 -16.73
CA PRO A 117 23.37 -6.96 -16.81
C PRO A 117 22.46 -7.03 -15.57
N ALA A 118 22.98 -7.51 -14.44
CA ALA A 118 22.23 -7.63 -13.20
C ALA A 118 21.73 -6.28 -12.68
N SER A 119 20.48 -6.28 -12.19
CA SER A 119 19.85 -5.08 -11.63
C SER A 119 18.68 -5.44 -10.71
N GLY A 120 18.22 -4.47 -9.93
CA GLY A 120 17.04 -4.61 -9.07
C GLY A 120 15.75 -4.97 -9.82
N PHE A 121 15.70 -4.80 -11.15
CA PHE A 121 14.60 -5.30 -11.98
C PHE A 121 14.44 -6.83 -11.89
N GLN A 122 15.50 -7.53 -11.47
CA GLN A 122 15.54 -8.98 -11.33
C GLN A 122 15.22 -9.45 -9.90
N SER A 123 14.86 -8.55 -8.98
CA SER A 123 14.37 -8.95 -7.65
C SER A 123 12.99 -9.57 -7.78
N PHE A 124 12.97 -10.90 -7.77
CA PHE A 124 11.74 -11.70 -7.88
C PHE A 124 10.80 -11.48 -6.69
N GLN A 125 11.33 -11.46 -5.46
CA GLN A 125 10.51 -11.26 -4.26
C GLN A 125 9.87 -9.88 -4.24
N PHE A 126 10.57 -8.83 -4.68
CA PHE A 126 9.97 -7.50 -4.78
C PHE A 126 8.79 -7.46 -5.76
N ARG A 127 8.86 -8.20 -6.87
CA ARG A 127 7.71 -8.36 -7.79
C ARG A 127 6.56 -9.11 -7.15
N LEU A 128 6.84 -10.19 -6.42
CA LEU A 128 5.81 -10.92 -5.68
C LEU A 128 5.12 -10.05 -4.62
N ILE A 129 5.84 -9.15 -3.96
CA ILE A 129 5.23 -8.21 -2.99
C ILE A 129 4.28 -7.25 -3.72
N GLU A 130 4.73 -6.65 -4.83
CA GLU A 130 3.88 -5.76 -5.64
C GLU A 130 2.61 -6.48 -6.12
N ASP A 131 2.73 -7.72 -6.58
CA ASP A 131 1.60 -8.52 -7.06
C ASP A 131 0.67 -8.95 -5.91
N ALA A 132 1.24 -9.37 -4.76
CA ALA A 132 0.49 -9.75 -3.57
C ALA A 132 -0.31 -8.58 -2.99
N LEU A 133 0.24 -7.37 -3.00
CA LEU A 133 -0.51 -6.17 -2.60
C LEU A 133 -1.62 -5.84 -3.60
N GLY A 134 -1.35 -6.02 -4.91
CA GLY A 134 -2.32 -5.79 -5.98
C GLY A 134 -1.97 -4.60 -6.87
N LEU A 135 -0.68 -4.36 -7.15
CA LEU A 135 -0.24 -3.34 -8.10
C LEU A 135 -0.65 -3.71 -9.53
N ALA A 136 -1.63 -3.00 -10.07
CA ALA A 136 -2.17 -3.27 -11.40
C ALA A 136 -1.10 -3.12 -12.50
N GLN A 137 -1.10 -4.05 -13.46
CA GLN A 137 -0.17 -4.02 -14.60
C GLN A 137 -0.24 -2.69 -15.38
N ALA A 138 -1.45 -2.14 -15.57
CA ALA A 138 -1.66 -0.87 -16.26
C ALA A 138 -1.03 0.34 -15.54
N ARG A 139 -0.83 0.27 -14.20
CA ARG A 139 -0.20 1.33 -13.41
C ARG A 139 1.33 1.20 -13.33
N ARG A 140 1.90 0.10 -13.83
CA ARG A 140 3.35 -0.10 -13.84
C ARG A 140 3.99 0.78 -14.93
N VAL A 141 4.87 1.69 -14.51
CA VAL A 141 5.79 2.39 -15.44
C VAL A 141 6.53 1.38 -16.32
N ARG A 142 6.26 1.44 -17.62
CA ARG A 142 6.91 0.60 -18.63
C ARG A 142 8.34 1.07 -18.84
N LEU A 143 9.27 0.12 -18.79
CA LEU A 143 10.68 0.36 -19.13
C LEU A 143 10.87 0.32 -20.64
N ASP A 144 10.30 -0.69 -21.27
CA ASP A 144 10.26 -0.95 -22.70
C ASP A 144 8.90 -1.56 -23.05
N GLU A 145 8.73 -2.06 -24.27
CA GLU A 145 7.48 -2.67 -24.68
C GLU A 145 7.18 -4.04 -24.02
N THR A 146 8.10 -4.56 -23.19
CA THR A 146 7.98 -5.89 -22.59
C THR A 146 7.28 -5.88 -21.22
N PRO A 147 6.74 -7.03 -20.76
CA PRO A 147 6.17 -7.16 -19.42
C PRO A 147 7.21 -6.92 -18.31
N TYR A 148 6.78 -6.44 -17.14
CA TYR A 148 7.68 -6.11 -16.02
C TYR A 148 8.53 -7.30 -15.49
N TYR A 149 8.08 -8.53 -15.75
CA TYR A 149 8.76 -9.77 -15.39
C TYR A 149 9.73 -10.29 -16.48
N SER A 150 9.83 -9.63 -17.63
CA SER A 150 10.63 -10.11 -18.79
C SER A 150 12.11 -10.30 -18.48
N ARG A 151 12.63 -9.57 -17.49
CA ARG A 151 14.04 -9.60 -17.06
C ARG A 151 14.35 -10.72 -16.06
N LEU A 152 13.33 -11.45 -15.59
CA LEU A 152 13.48 -12.57 -14.65
C LEU A 152 13.82 -13.88 -15.38
N SER A 153 14.32 -14.88 -14.64
CA SER A 153 14.52 -16.23 -15.16
C SER A 153 13.20 -16.84 -15.64
N LYS A 154 13.26 -17.79 -16.56
CA LYS A 154 12.07 -18.49 -17.08
C LYS A 154 11.22 -19.09 -15.95
N GLU A 155 11.88 -19.70 -14.96
CA GLU A 155 11.23 -20.24 -13.76
C GLU A 155 10.46 -19.17 -12.96
N HIS A 156 11.10 -18.03 -12.67
CA HIS A 156 10.45 -16.92 -11.96
C HIS A 156 9.32 -16.28 -12.77
N GLN A 157 9.45 -16.20 -14.10
CA GLN A 157 8.37 -15.73 -14.96
C GLN A 157 7.15 -16.65 -14.89
N ASP A 158 7.37 -17.96 -14.88
CA ASP A 158 6.28 -18.93 -14.82
C ASP A 158 5.60 -18.89 -13.44
N LEU A 159 6.36 -18.67 -12.36
CA LEU A 159 5.81 -18.44 -11.02
C LEU A 159 4.98 -17.15 -10.92
N ILE A 160 5.43 -16.03 -11.51
CA ILE A 160 4.65 -14.78 -11.54
C ILE A 160 3.34 -15.00 -12.31
N LYS A 161 3.41 -15.63 -13.48
CA LYS A 161 2.22 -15.88 -14.31
C LYS A 161 1.20 -16.77 -13.59
N ALA A 162 1.66 -17.83 -12.92
CA ALA A 162 0.80 -18.67 -12.10
C ALA A 162 0.20 -17.92 -10.90
N GLY A 163 0.90 -16.88 -10.40
CA GLY A 163 0.42 -16.01 -9.34
C GLY A 163 -0.72 -15.08 -9.76
N HIS A 164 -0.83 -14.71 -11.04
CA HIS A 164 -1.86 -13.77 -11.51
C HIS A 164 -3.31 -14.24 -11.32
N GLU A 165 -3.53 -15.55 -11.19
CA GLU A 165 -4.85 -16.12 -10.92
C GLU A 165 -5.26 -16.00 -9.44
N ARG A 166 -4.31 -15.71 -8.55
CA ARG A 166 -4.57 -15.59 -7.11
C ARG A 166 -5.08 -14.19 -6.78
N PRO A 167 -6.05 -14.07 -5.86
CA PRO A 167 -6.52 -12.77 -5.44
C PRO A 167 -5.41 -12.04 -4.67
N SER A 168 -5.25 -10.76 -5.01
CA SER A 168 -4.37 -9.82 -4.29
C SER A 168 -5.02 -9.32 -3.01
N LEU A 169 -4.22 -8.72 -2.12
CA LEU A 169 -4.70 -8.09 -0.89
C LEU A 169 -5.72 -6.99 -1.22
N PHE A 170 -5.47 -6.18 -2.26
CA PHE A 170 -6.42 -5.20 -2.77
C PHE A 170 -7.79 -5.83 -3.07
N SER A 171 -7.84 -6.88 -3.90
CA SER A 171 -9.12 -7.52 -4.29
C SER A 171 -9.80 -8.23 -3.11
N LEU A 172 -9.05 -8.77 -2.16
CA LEU A 172 -9.62 -9.42 -0.98
C LEU A 172 -10.20 -8.40 0.01
N VAL A 173 -9.51 -7.28 0.21
CA VAL A 173 -9.98 -6.18 1.07
C VAL A 173 -11.19 -5.51 0.44
N GLU A 174 -11.19 -5.26 -0.88
CA GLU A 174 -12.36 -4.79 -1.61
C GLU A 174 -13.56 -5.72 -1.39
N ALA A 175 -13.41 -7.02 -1.67
CA ALA A 175 -14.48 -7.98 -1.48
C ALA A 175 -14.97 -8.03 -0.01
N TRP A 176 -14.06 -7.92 0.95
CA TRP A 176 -14.40 -7.87 2.38
C TRP A 176 -15.19 -6.61 2.74
N LEU A 177 -14.78 -5.44 2.26
CA LEU A 177 -15.49 -4.17 2.45
C LEU A 177 -16.91 -4.22 1.86
N GLU A 178 -17.08 -4.80 0.67
CA GLU A 178 -18.41 -4.97 0.05
C GLU A 178 -19.39 -5.80 0.90
N ARG A 179 -18.88 -6.60 1.84
CA ARG A 179 -19.68 -7.43 2.75
C ARG A 179 -19.91 -6.78 4.12
N THR A 180 -19.47 -5.54 4.32
CA THR A 180 -19.67 -4.82 5.59
C THR A 180 -21.17 -4.75 5.90
N PRO A 181 -21.66 -5.40 6.97
CA PRO A 181 -23.09 -5.60 7.17
C PRO A 181 -23.82 -4.32 7.61
N PHE A 182 -23.09 -3.35 8.16
CA PHE A 182 -23.66 -2.18 8.81
C PHE A 182 -24.05 -1.04 7.85
N VAL A 183 -23.59 -1.09 6.60
CA VAL A 183 -23.94 -0.08 5.58
C VAL A 183 -25.39 -0.22 5.13
N GLY A 184 -26.00 -1.39 5.32
CA GLY A 184 -27.40 -1.69 5.03
C GLY A 184 -27.93 -2.69 6.04
N LEU A 185 -28.55 -2.21 7.13
CA LEU A 185 -29.06 -3.06 8.21
C LEU A 185 -30.50 -2.68 8.55
N GLY A 186 -31.42 -3.63 8.39
CA GLY A 186 -32.86 -3.36 8.51
C GLY A 186 -33.28 -2.31 7.48
N ASP A 187 -33.92 -1.24 7.95
CA ASP A 187 -34.33 -0.09 7.12
C ASP A 187 -33.22 0.98 6.97
N PHE A 188 -32.07 0.81 7.64
CA PHE A 188 -30.96 1.75 7.53
C PHE A 188 -30.21 1.57 6.22
N ASP A 189 -30.07 2.67 5.47
CA ASP A 189 -29.33 2.76 4.23
C ASP A 189 -28.28 3.86 4.40
N PHE A 190 -27.03 3.48 4.66
CA PHE A 190 -25.95 4.43 4.91
C PHE A 190 -25.75 5.37 3.72
N TRP A 191 -25.92 4.88 2.49
CA TRP A 191 -25.75 5.69 1.30
C TRP A 191 -26.75 6.85 1.26
N LYS A 192 -28.03 6.58 1.49
CA LYS A 192 -29.07 7.63 1.54
C LYS A 192 -28.84 8.58 2.71
N ALA A 193 -28.52 8.05 3.88
CA ALA A 193 -28.26 8.87 5.07
C ALA A 193 -27.07 9.81 4.86
N TYR A 194 -25.99 9.30 4.27
CA TYR A 194 -24.79 10.05 3.95
C TYR A 194 -25.02 11.09 2.86
N ALA A 195 -25.72 10.76 1.77
CA ALA A 195 -26.08 11.71 0.72
C ALA A 195 -26.93 12.87 1.26
N GLY A 196 -27.92 12.58 2.11
CA GLY A 196 -28.74 13.61 2.77
C GLY A 196 -27.92 14.50 3.71
N ALA A 197 -26.97 13.92 4.46
CA ALA A 197 -26.06 14.68 5.31
C ALA A 197 -25.14 15.61 4.52
N VAL A 198 -24.57 15.13 3.40
CA VAL A 198 -23.75 15.95 2.50
C VAL A 198 -24.57 17.10 1.93
N ASP A 199 -25.79 16.83 1.45
CA ASP A 199 -26.66 17.87 0.89
C ASP A 199 -27.05 18.93 1.92
N ALA A 200 -27.39 18.52 3.14
CA ALA A 200 -27.70 19.43 4.24
C ALA A 200 -26.47 20.29 4.63
N MET A 201 -25.28 19.68 4.70
CA MET A 201 -24.03 20.38 5.00
C MET A 201 -23.72 21.43 3.93
N LEU A 202 -23.69 21.04 2.65
CA LEU A 202 -23.35 21.93 1.55
C LEU A 202 -24.39 23.04 1.37
N SER A 203 -25.67 22.77 1.63
CA SER A 203 -26.71 23.80 1.60
C SER A 203 -26.59 24.79 2.77
N GLY A 204 -26.15 24.33 3.94
CA GLY A 204 -25.79 25.19 5.07
C GLY A 204 -24.60 26.09 4.76
N ASP A 205 -23.54 25.53 4.17
CA ASP A 205 -22.36 26.28 3.73
C ASP A 205 -22.73 27.34 2.67
N GLU A 206 -23.61 26.99 1.73
CA GLU A 206 -24.14 27.92 0.73
C GLU A 206 -24.88 29.10 1.38
N ALA A 207 -25.74 28.83 2.36
CA ALA A 207 -26.46 29.88 3.09
C ALA A 207 -25.49 30.79 3.84
N ILE A 208 -24.48 30.23 4.51
CA ILE A 208 -23.43 30.99 5.21
C ILE A 208 -22.70 31.91 4.23
N ILE A 209 -22.27 31.41 3.07
CA ILE A 209 -21.57 32.22 2.05
C ILE A 209 -22.47 33.35 1.52
N ARG A 210 -23.74 33.05 1.23
CA ARG A 210 -24.70 34.03 0.71
C ARG A 210 -25.00 35.14 1.72
N GLU A 211 -25.17 34.78 2.99
CA GLU A 211 -25.56 35.70 4.06
C GLU A 211 -24.36 36.41 4.71
N ASN A 212 -23.12 36.02 4.38
CA ASN A 212 -21.93 36.60 4.99
C ASN A 212 -21.76 38.10 4.61
N PRO A 213 -21.87 39.03 5.58
CA PRO A 213 -21.76 40.46 5.32
C PRO A 213 -20.31 40.92 5.09
N THR A 214 -19.31 40.09 5.39
CA THR A 214 -17.89 40.45 5.23
C THR A 214 -17.34 40.14 3.85
N LEU A 215 -18.06 39.36 3.03
CA LEU A 215 -17.62 39.01 1.67
C LEU A 215 -18.08 40.06 0.64
N GLY A 216 -17.14 40.51 -0.20
CA GLY A 216 -17.48 41.29 -1.39
C GLY A 216 -18.27 40.46 -2.41
N GLU A 217 -18.91 41.11 -3.39
CA GLU A 217 -19.69 40.39 -4.42
C GLU A 217 -18.84 39.40 -5.23
N ALA A 218 -17.64 39.82 -5.66
CA ALA A 218 -16.74 38.97 -6.43
C ALA A 218 -16.20 37.78 -5.62
N GLU A 219 -15.86 38.01 -4.35
CA GLU A 219 -15.39 36.95 -3.44
C GLU A 219 -16.51 35.94 -3.15
N ARG A 220 -17.74 36.41 -2.90
CA ARG A 220 -18.91 35.55 -2.71
C ARG A 220 -19.16 34.65 -3.91
N GLU A 221 -19.09 35.21 -5.12
CA GLU A 221 -19.25 34.43 -6.35
C GLU A 221 -18.16 33.36 -6.49
N GLN A 222 -16.91 33.69 -6.16
CA GLN A 222 -15.81 32.73 -6.17
C GLN A 222 -16.03 31.59 -5.16
N GLU A 223 -16.41 31.91 -3.92
CA GLU A 223 -16.70 30.91 -2.88
C GLU A 223 -17.86 29.98 -3.29
N LEU A 224 -18.92 30.53 -3.90
CA LEU A 224 -20.03 29.73 -4.43
C LEU A 224 -19.58 28.80 -5.58
N GLN A 225 -18.66 29.23 -6.43
CA GLN A 225 -18.08 28.39 -7.48
C GLN A 225 -17.24 27.24 -6.92
N GLU A 226 -16.41 27.49 -5.91
CA GLU A 226 -15.64 26.44 -5.23
C GLU A 226 -16.54 25.45 -4.48
N LEU A 227 -17.62 25.94 -3.85
CA LEU A 227 -18.65 25.07 -3.25
C LEU A 227 -19.35 24.22 -4.32
N GLY A 228 -19.62 24.78 -5.50
CA GLY A 228 -20.16 24.05 -6.65
C GLY A 228 -19.27 22.89 -7.08
N LYS A 229 -17.95 23.11 -7.21
CA LYS A 229 -16.97 22.03 -7.51
C LYS A 229 -16.92 20.96 -6.42
N THR A 230 -17.06 21.38 -5.16
CA THR A 230 -17.13 20.47 -4.02
C THR A 230 -18.36 19.58 -4.12
N ARG A 231 -19.53 20.16 -4.41
CA ARG A 231 -20.77 19.41 -4.65
C ARG A 231 -20.64 18.42 -5.80
N GLU A 232 -20.08 18.85 -6.93
CA GLU A 232 -19.80 17.97 -8.07
C GLU A 232 -18.86 16.81 -7.70
N SER A 233 -17.87 17.06 -6.83
CA SER A 233 -16.97 16.03 -6.33
C SER A 233 -17.73 14.98 -5.53
N PHE A 234 -18.56 15.37 -4.55
CA PHE A 234 -19.42 14.44 -3.80
C PHE A 234 -20.39 13.67 -4.71
N ASP A 235 -21.03 14.36 -5.65
CA ASP A 235 -21.92 13.75 -6.63
C ASP A 235 -21.21 12.70 -7.48
N SER A 236 -19.92 12.88 -7.78
CA SER A 236 -19.15 11.90 -8.56
C SER A 236 -18.95 10.57 -7.84
N LEU A 237 -18.94 10.58 -6.50
CA LEU A 237 -18.92 9.37 -5.68
C LEU A 237 -20.33 8.79 -5.49
N LEU A 238 -21.33 9.67 -5.29
CA LEU A 238 -22.71 9.33 -4.97
C LEU A 238 -23.60 9.00 -6.19
N ASP A 239 -23.17 9.30 -7.41
CA ASP A 239 -23.89 8.91 -8.62
C ASP A 239 -23.23 7.68 -9.25
N ALA A 240 -23.97 6.58 -9.36
CA ALA A 240 -23.46 5.31 -9.89
C ALA A 240 -22.90 5.42 -11.33
N ARG A 241 -23.48 6.28 -12.18
CA ARG A 241 -23.02 6.46 -13.56
C ARG A 241 -21.74 7.29 -13.60
N LYS A 242 -21.70 8.41 -12.87
CA LYS A 242 -20.49 9.25 -12.77
C LYS A 242 -19.33 8.46 -12.17
N PHE A 243 -19.60 7.69 -11.13
CA PHE A 243 -18.61 6.84 -10.49
C PHE A 243 -18.03 5.81 -11.46
N GLU A 244 -18.89 5.12 -12.21
CA GLU A 244 -18.44 4.11 -13.17
C GLU A 244 -17.58 4.73 -14.29
N THR A 245 -17.93 5.93 -14.76
CA THR A 245 -17.06 6.68 -15.70
C THR A 245 -15.67 6.91 -15.11
N LEU A 246 -15.58 7.45 -13.88
CA LEU A 246 -14.30 7.69 -13.20
C LEU A 246 -13.51 6.39 -12.97
N ARG A 247 -14.20 5.28 -12.69
CA ARG A 247 -13.59 3.96 -12.54
C ARG A 247 -13.01 3.45 -13.85
N THR A 248 -13.72 3.62 -14.98
CA THR A 248 -13.20 3.24 -16.31
C THR A 248 -12.02 4.11 -16.75
N GLU A 249 -11.98 5.37 -16.34
CA GLU A 249 -10.84 6.29 -16.54
C GLU A 249 -9.66 5.98 -15.60
N GLY A 250 -9.83 5.06 -14.65
CA GLY A 250 -8.78 4.61 -13.74
C GLY A 250 -8.52 5.54 -12.55
N VAL A 251 -9.42 6.50 -12.29
CA VAL A 251 -9.41 7.35 -11.09
C VAL A 251 -9.62 6.48 -9.86
N TRP A 252 -10.72 5.71 -9.86
CA TRP A 252 -11.02 4.70 -8.85
C TRP A 252 -10.64 3.30 -9.35
N ARG A 253 -10.11 2.48 -8.46
CA ARG A 253 -9.93 1.04 -8.71
C ARG A 253 -11.00 0.22 -8.00
N MET A 254 -11.32 0.63 -6.79
CA MET A 254 -12.22 -0.04 -5.87
C MET A 254 -13.67 0.17 -6.31
N SER A 255 -14.53 -0.79 -6.03
CA SER A 255 -15.97 -0.66 -6.27
C SER A 255 -16.58 0.46 -5.42
N GLN A 256 -17.64 1.07 -5.93
CA GLN A 256 -18.39 2.10 -5.20
C GLN A 256 -18.86 1.59 -3.84
N LYS A 257 -19.32 0.33 -3.79
CA LYS A 257 -19.81 -0.31 -2.57
C LYS A 257 -18.70 -0.45 -1.52
N ALA A 258 -17.51 -0.87 -1.92
CA ALA A 258 -16.37 -0.99 -1.01
C ALA A 258 -15.88 0.38 -0.53
N LEU A 259 -15.86 1.41 -1.38
CA LEU A 259 -15.50 2.77 -0.97
C LEU A 259 -16.47 3.35 0.07
N LEU A 260 -17.77 3.10 -0.08
CA LEU A 260 -18.75 3.53 0.91
C LEU A 260 -18.63 2.80 2.23
N ALA A 261 -18.34 1.49 2.18
CA ALA A 261 -18.05 0.73 3.39
C ALA A 261 -16.79 1.25 4.09
N ALA A 262 -15.73 1.57 3.33
CA ALA A 262 -14.55 2.23 3.88
C ALA A 262 -14.92 3.60 4.50
N LEU A 263 -15.73 4.40 3.81
CA LEU A 263 -16.19 5.69 4.32
C LEU A 263 -16.97 5.55 5.64
N PHE A 264 -17.86 4.57 5.69
CA PHE A 264 -18.59 4.20 6.91
C PHE A 264 -17.62 3.85 8.05
N VAL A 265 -16.62 3.00 7.79
CA VAL A 265 -15.58 2.65 8.76
C VAL A 265 -14.84 3.91 9.25
N HIS A 266 -14.48 4.84 8.36
CA HIS A 266 -13.80 6.09 8.74
C HIS A 266 -14.68 7.02 9.60
N LEU A 267 -15.94 7.21 9.22
CA LEU A 267 -16.88 8.12 9.91
C LEU A 267 -17.31 7.59 11.29
N TYR A 268 -17.42 6.27 11.43
CA TYR A 268 -17.87 5.61 12.67
C TYR A 268 -16.76 4.81 13.36
N ARG A 269 -15.48 5.09 13.05
CA ARG A 269 -14.31 4.40 13.64
C ARG A 269 -14.24 4.37 15.17
N ASP A 270 -15.01 5.22 15.85
CA ASP A 270 -15.05 5.25 17.30
C ASP A 270 -15.95 4.12 17.86
N GLN A 271 -16.77 3.48 17.02
CA GLN A 271 -17.58 2.32 17.37
C GLN A 271 -16.72 1.07 17.58
N PRO A 272 -16.93 0.28 18.64
CA PRO A 272 -16.00 -0.78 19.02
C PRO A 272 -15.70 -1.82 17.94
N ILE A 273 -16.71 -2.31 17.20
CA ILE A 273 -16.49 -3.29 16.14
C ILE A 273 -15.72 -2.73 14.93
N LEU A 274 -15.66 -1.40 14.79
CA LEU A 274 -15.00 -0.72 13.67
C LEU A 274 -13.56 -0.31 13.99
N HIS A 275 -13.09 -0.51 15.23
CA HIS A 275 -11.70 -0.18 15.62
C HIS A 275 -10.69 -0.96 14.78
N LEU A 276 -10.85 -2.28 14.68
CA LEU A 276 -9.93 -3.13 13.92
C LEU A 276 -10.06 -2.92 12.40
N PRO A 277 -11.28 -2.84 11.81
CA PRO A 277 -11.45 -2.40 10.43
C PRO A 277 -10.73 -1.09 10.10
N PHE A 278 -10.90 -0.05 10.93
CA PHE A 278 -10.23 1.22 10.71
C PHE A 278 -8.70 1.07 10.76
N ARG A 279 -8.17 0.37 11.77
CA ARG A 279 -6.72 0.11 11.88
C ARG A 279 -6.17 -0.72 10.72
N LEU A 280 -6.98 -1.61 10.14
CA LEU A 280 -6.61 -2.36 8.94
C LEU A 280 -6.43 -1.41 7.75
N LEU A 281 -7.40 -0.52 7.50
CA LEU A 281 -7.33 0.45 6.41
C LEU A 281 -6.13 1.39 6.56
N GLU A 282 -5.88 1.89 7.78
CA GLU A 282 -4.70 2.71 8.08
C GLU A 282 -3.39 1.98 7.81
N ALA A 283 -3.30 0.69 8.17
CA ALA A 283 -2.09 -0.11 7.90
C ALA A 283 -1.84 -0.29 6.39
N LEU A 284 -2.89 -0.40 5.58
CA LEU A 284 -2.76 -0.48 4.11
C LEU A 284 -2.24 0.82 3.50
N VAL A 285 -2.74 1.96 3.99
CA VAL A 285 -2.25 3.30 3.62
C VAL A 285 -0.78 3.45 4.01
N GLU A 286 -0.42 3.13 5.26
CA GLU A 286 0.96 3.22 5.76
C GLU A 286 1.93 2.36 4.92
N ILE A 287 1.51 1.16 4.52
CA ILE A 287 2.32 0.27 3.66
C ILE A 287 2.61 0.94 2.30
N ASP A 288 1.62 1.56 1.70
CA ASP A 288 1.75 2.25 0.41
C ASP A 288 2.67 3.48 0.53
N GLU A 289 2.49 4.28 1.60
CA GLU A 289 3.34 5.44 1.90
C GLU A 289 4.81 5.03 2.06
N ASN A 290 5.07 4.01 2.89
CA ASN A 290 6.42 3.55 3.17
C ASN A 290 7.10 2.99 1.92
N PHE A 291 6.40 2.25 1.05
CA PHE A 291 6.98 1.83 -0.24
C PHE A 291 7.24 3.01 -1.17
N SER A 292 6.34 3.99 -1.26
CA SER A 292 6.58 5.23 -2.02
C SER A 292 7.83 5.96 -1.50
N ILE A 293 7.97 6.11 -0.18
CA ILE A 293 9.14 6.75 0.46
C ILE A 293 10.41 5.95 0.15
N TRP A 294 10.37 4.62 0.29
CA TRP A 294 11.52 3.76 -0.03
C TRP A 294 11.94 3.90 -1.49
N ARG A 295 10.99 3.86 -2.45
CA ARG A 295 11.27 4.04 -3.89
C ARG A 295 11.89 5.40 -4.16
N TYR A 296 11.39 6.45 -3.52
CA TYR A 296 11.89 7.81 -3.68
C TYR A 296 13.31 7.97 -3.10
N ARG A 297 13.54 7.49 -1.87
CA ARG A 297 14.88 7.48 -1.25
C ARG A 297 15.88 6.66 -2.06
N HIS A 298 15.47 5.49 -2.55
CA HIS A 298 16.27 4.69 -3.45
C HIS A 298 16.59 5.45 -4.75
N ALA A 299 15.63 6.15 -5.34
CA ALA A 299 15.86 6.98 -6.52
C ALA A 299 16.90 8.08 -6.26
N ILE A 300 16.82 8.78 -5.11
CA ILE A 300 17.80 9.81 -4.72
C ILE A 300 19.20 9.20 -4.54
N MET A 301 19.30 8.09 -3.82
CA MET A 301 20.56 7.38 -3.63
C MET A 301 21.17 6.98 -5.00
N VAL A 302 20.37 6.43 -5.90
CA VAL A 302 20.82 6.09 -7.27
C VAL A 302 21.30 7.33 -8.01
N HIS A 303 20.62 8.48 -7.89
CA HIS A 303 21.08 9.72 -8.51
C HIS A 303 22.45 10.16 -7.97
N ARG A 304 22.69 10.00 -6.66
CA ARG A 304 24.01 10.26 -6.06
C ARG A 304 25.08 9.30 -6.58
N MET A 305 24.75 8.02 -6.75
CA MET A 305 25.71 6.97 -7.17
C MET A 305 26.08 7.02 -8.66
N ILE A 306 25.11 7.31 -9.55
CA ILE A 306 25.33 7.22 -11.01
C ILE A 306 24.96 8.49 -11.80
N GLY A 307 24.45 9.54 -11.16
CA GLY A 307 24.05 10.78 -11.82
C GLY A 307 22.97 10.56 -12.87
N THR A 308 23.27 10.94 -14.12
CA THR A 308 22.41 10.75 -15.31
C THR A 308 22.77 9.51 -16.13
N LYS A 309 23.73 8.69 -15.67
CA LYS A 309 24.11 7.47 -16.39
C LYS A 309 22.94 6.47 -16.42
N ILE A 310 22.86 5.73 -17.53
CA ILE A 310 21.91 4.63 -17.71
C ILE A 310 22.17 3.55 -16.64
N GLY A 311 21.10 3.01 -16.05
CA GLY A 311 21.21 1.92 -15.07
C GLY A 311 21.70 0.62 -15.73
N THR A 312 22.34 -0.28 -14.98
CA THR A 312 22.83 -1.57 -15.50
C THR A 312 21.71 -2.45 -16.09
N GLY A 313 20.46 -2.23 -15.67
CA GLY A 313 19.26 -2.88 -16.21
C GLY A 313 18.63 -2.21 -17.45
N GLY A 314 19.23 -1.15 -17.99
CA GLY A 314 18.78 -0.48 -19.22
C GLY A 314 17.74 0.64 -19.05
N SER A 315 17.45 1.08 -17.83
CA SER A 315 16.55 2.21 -17.58
C SER A 315 17.25 3.57 -17.66
N SER A 316 16.45 4.64 -17.77
CA SER A 316 16.91 6.03 -17.61
C SER A 316 17.43 6.35 -16.18
N GLY A 317 17.57 5.32 -15.31
CA GLY A 317 18.14 5.43 -13.98
C GLY A 317 17.19 6.14 -13.03
N HIS A 318 17.64 7.29 -12.50
CA HIS A 318 16.90 8.05 -11.51
C HIS A 318 15.49 8.45 -11.95
N GLN A 319 15.30 8.90 -13.19
CA GLN A 319 14.01 9.39 -13.68
C GLN A 319 12.95 8.29 -13.70
N TYR A 320 13.30 7.09 -14.17
CA TYR A 320 12.43 5.91 -14.12
C TYR A 320 12.02 5.62 -12.67
N LEU A 321 13.00 5.52 -11.76
CA LEU A 321 12.74 5.20 -10.35
C LEU A 321 11.86 6.23 -9.66
N LYS A 322 12.10 7.52 -9.90
CA LYS A 322 11.26 8.61 -9.36
C LYS A 322 9.81 8.46 -9.80
N ARG A 323 9.57 8.19 -11.09
CA ARG A 323 8.20 7.97 -11.61
C ARG A 323 7.53 6.75 -10.97
N THR A 324 8.29 5.69 -10.64
CA THR A 324 7.71 4.54 -9.92
C THR A 324 7.23 4.91 -8.51
N ALA A 325 7.93 5.82 -7.82
CA ALA A 325 7.52 6.27 -6.49
C ALA A 325 6.17 7.01 -6.48
N GLU A 326 5.86 7.70 -7.59
CA GLU A 326 4.62 8.47 -7.77
C GLU A 326 3.45 7.60 -8.26
N THR A 327 3.73 6.56 -9.06
CA THR A 327 2.69 5.81 -9.78
C THR A 327 2.37 4.43 -9.21
N HIS A 328 3.31 3.80 -8.51
CA HIS A 328 3.15 2.42 -8.01
C HIS A 328 2.45 2.37 -6.64
N ARG A 329 1.33 3.10 -6.51
CA ARG A 329 0.48 3.07 -5.31
C ARG A 329 -0.74 2.18 -5.54
N VAL A 330 -0.96 1.25 -4.61
CA VAL A 330 -1.97 0.21 -4.71
C VAL A 330 -3.32 0.67 -4.17
N PHE A 331 -3.32 1.34 -3.02
CA PHE A 331 -4.45 1.72 -2.18
C PHE A 331 -4.76 3.22 -2.26
N MET A 332 -4.48 3.85 -3.40
CA MET A 332 -4.74 5.30 -3.65
C MET A 332 -6.16 5.74 -3.31
N ASP A 333 -7.10 4.85 -3.53
CA ASP A 333 -8.52 5.03 -3.27
C ASP A 333 -8.78 5.42 -1.80
N PHE A 334 -8.03 4.87 -0.83
CA PHE A 334 -8.16 5.28 0.58
C PHE A 334 -7.56 6.67 0.87
N PHE A 335 -6.54 7.11 0.12
CA PHE A 335 -6.05 8.49 0.23
C PHE A 335 -7.10 9.48 -0.28
N GLN A 336 -7.66 9.18 -1.46
CA GLN A 336 -8.70 10.00 -2.10
C GLN A 336 -10.01 10.02 -1.30
N LEU A 337 -10.27 8.99 -0.49
CA LEU A 337 -11.42 8.93 0.40
C LEU A 337 -11.47 10.10 1.40
N SER A 338 -10.31 10.67 1.75
CA SER A 338 -10.22 11.83 2.65
C SER A 338 -10.99 13.06 2.14
N THR A 339 -11.10 13.21 0.81
CA THR A 339 -11.91 14.26 0.16
C THR A 339 -13.39 14.18 0.53
N PHE A 340 -13.87 12.99 0.88
CA PHE A 340 -15.27 12.71 1.17
C PHE A 340 -15.56 12.62 2.67
N LEU A 341 -14.61 13.00 3.53
CA LEU A 341 -14.89 13.07 4.96
C LEU A 341 -15.69 14.35 5.26
N ILE A 342 -16.77 14.20 6.01
CA ILE A 342 -17.59 15.31 6.49
C ILE A 342 -17.34 15.58 7.98
N PRO A 343 -17.59 16.81 8.48
CA PRO A 343 -17.47 17.13 9.89
C PRO A 343 -18.33 16.20 10.77
N ARG A 344 -17.86 15.93 11.99
CA ARG A 344 -18.63 15.12 12.97
C ARG A 344 -20.02 15.67 13.25
N SER A 345 -20.22 16.98 13.14
CA SER A 345 -21.51 17.66 13.28
C SER A 345 -22.48 17.39 12.14
N ALA A 346 -21.98 17.04 10.95
CA ALA A 346 -22.78 16.70 9.77
C ALA A 346 -22.93 15.18 9.58
N ARG A 347 -22.14 14.37 10.30
CA ARG A 347 -22.19 12.91 10.22
C ARG A 347 -23.62 12.41 10.55
N PRO A 348 -24.22 11.52 9.72
CA PRO A 348 -25.52 10.96 10.00
C PRO A 348 -25.58 10.29 11.38
N GLU A 349 -26.71 10.44 12.07
CA GLU A 349 -26.96 9.67 13.29
C GLU A 349 -27.28 8.21 12.94
N LEU A 350 -26.74 7.28 13.72
CA LEU A 350 -27.03 5.87 13.55
C LEU A 350 -28.34 5.51 14.25
N PRO A 351 -29.25 4.77 13.59
CA PRO A 351 -30.41 4.20 14.27
C PRO A 351 -29.96 3.29 15.42
N ARG A 352 -30.75 3.24 16.50
CA ARG A 352 -30.46 2.44 17.71
C ARG A 352 -30.19 0.95 17.45
N GLU A 353 -30.73 0.40 16.38
CA GLU A 353 -30.47 -0.99 15.98
C GLU A 353 -29.04 -1.15 15.45
N VAL A 354 -28.60 -0.26 14.56
CA VAL A 354 -27.26 -0.22 14.00
C VAL A 354 -26.23 0.07 15.09
N GLU A 355 -26.50 1.05 15.95
CA GLU A 355 -25.61 1.39 17.07
C GLU A 355 -25.43 0.19 18.01
N ARG A 356 -26.50 -0.56 18.32
CA ARG A 356 -26.40 -1.79 19.12
C ARG A 356 -25.63 -2.91 18.43
N ALA A 357 -25.75 -3.03 17.12
CA ALA A 357 -24.99 -4.03 16.34
C ALA A 357 -23.49 -3.69 16.27
N LEU A 358 -23.14 -2.41 16.36
CA LEU A 358 -21.75 -1.93 16.35
C LEU A 358 -21.09 -1.88 17.73
N GLY A 359 -21.90 -1.79 18.79
CA GLY A 359 -21.45 -1.69 20.17
C GLY A 359 -21.31 -3.05 20.86
N PHE A 360 -20.56 -3.06 21.96
CA PHE A 360 -20.65 -4.16 22.93
C PHE A 360 -21.90 -3.95 23.79
N VAL A 361 -22.91 -4.80 23.64
CA VAL A 361 -24.07 -4.79 24.53
C VAL A 361 -23.65 -5.43 25.86
N HIS A 362 -23.10 -4.63 26.78
CA HIS A 362 -22.93 -5.04 28.16
C HIS A 362 -24.22 -4.75 28.93
N GLY A 363 -25.23 -5.60 28.72
CA GLY A 363 -26.45 -5.62 29.51
C GLY A 363 -26.48 -6.85 30.40
N GLY A 364 -26.36 -6.65 31.71
CA GLY A 364 -26.74 -7.62 32.73
C GLY A 364 -28.23 -7.59 33.03
#